data_AF-A0A1C2GRP9-F1
#
_entry.id   AF-A0A1C2GRP9-F1
#
_cell.length_a   1.000
_cell.length_b   1.000
_cell.length_c   1.000
_cell.angle_alpha   90.00
_cell.angle_beta   90.00
_cell.angle_gamma   90.00
#
_symmetry.space_group_name_H-M   'P 1'
#
loop_
_entity.id
_entity.type
_entity.pdbx_description
1 polymer ?
#
loop_
_entity_poly.entity_id
_entity_poly.type
_entity_poly.pdbx_seq_one_letter_code
_entity_poly.pdbx_strand_id
1 'polypeptide(L)'
;MKKITDALPIALLVLLYVYASVSKLADTGTFRGQLYNQAFPHEMAALLFYALPATELGTVALLLFSKTERYGLLLSLFLLLAFTDYIALVLGHFFPRVPCSCGGILSHMGWKTHLLFNIGCLAINGYALRPK
;
A
#
# COMPACT_ATOMS: atom_id res chain seq x y z
N MET A 1 -7.53 -8.19 26.81
CA MET A 1 -6.33 -7.42 26.41
C MET A 1 -5.67 -8.14 25.25
N LYS A 2 -5.34 -7.47 24.14
CA LYS A 2 -4.60 -8.10 23.03
C LYS A 2 -3.18 -8.42 23.51
N LYS A 3 -2.68 -9.61 23.16
CA LYS A 3 -1.26 -9.94 23.36
C LYS A 3 -0.41 -9.03 22.48
N ILE A 4 0.80 -8.70 22.92
CA ILE A 4 1.74 -7.88 22.14
C ILE A 4 2.00 -8.50 20.75
N THR A 5 2.03 -9.84 20.67
CA THR A 5 2.16 -10.63 19.44
C THR A 5 1.05 -10.38 18.42
N ASP A 6 -0.12 -9.92 18.87
CA ASP A 6 -1.27 -9.62 18.01
C ASP A 6 -1.36 -8.13 17.70
N ALA A 7 -0.83 -7.26 18.58
CA ALA A 7 -0.89 -5.81 18.41
C ALA A 7 0.22 -5.27 17.49
N LEU A 8 1.41 -5.87 17.56
CA LEU A 8 2.57 -5.41 16.79
C LEU A 8 2.33 -5.45 15.25
N PRO A 9 1.81 -6.54 14.65
CA PRO A 9 1.53 -6.57 13.21
C PRO A 9 0.56 -5.47 12.77
N ILE A 10 -0.49 -5.22 13.57
CA ILE A 10 -1.49 -4.19 13.29
C ILE A 10 -0.87 -2.80 13.35
N ALA A 11 -0.03 -2.53 14.35
CA ALA A 11 0.66 -1.25 14.48
C ALA A 11 1.59 -0.97 13.29
N LEU A 12 2.32 -1.99 12.81
CA LEU A 12 3.19 -1.85 11.63
C LEU A 12 2.39 -1.56 10.35
N LEU A 13 1.26 -2.24 10.15
CA LEU A 13 0.38 -1.97 9.01
C LEU A 13 -0.26 -0.58 9.11
N VAL A 14 -0.71 -0.16 10.29
CA VAL A 14 -1.22 1.21 10.51
C VAL A 14 -0.15 2.24 10.18
N LEU A 15 1.08 2.06 10.66
CA LEU A 15 2.20 2.96 10.35
C LEU A 15 2.47 3.04 8.84
N LEU A 16 2.48 1.89 8.16
CA LEU A 16 2.64 1.81 6.70
C LEU A 16 1.58 2.64 5.97
N TYR A 17 0.30 2.41 6.26
CA TYR A 17 -0.79 3.09 5.56
C TYR A 17 -0.88 4.57 5.90
N VAL A 18 -0.65 4.96 7.15
CA VAL A 18 -0.58 6.37 7.55
C VAL A 18 0.54 7.07 6.80
N TYR A 19 1.74 6.48 6.79
CA TYR A 19 2.86 7.03 6.03
C TYR A 19 2.53 7.16 4.54
N ALA A 20 1.97 6.10 3.95
CA ALA A 20 1.62 6.06 2.54
C ALA A 20 0.56 7.11 2.16
N SER A 21 -0.47 7.30 2.98
CA SER A 21 -1.52 8.30 2.71
C SER A 21 -1.04 9.72 2.98
N VAL A 22 -0.33 9.94 4.09
CA VAL A 22 0.15 11.28 4.47
C VAL A 22 1.17 11.80 3.49
N SER A 23 2.11 10.96 3.04
CA SER A 23 3.09 11.37 2.01
C SER A 23 2.44 11.81 0.69
N LYS A 24 1.33 11.16 0.28
CA LYS A 24 0.55 11.54 -0.91
C LYS A 24 -0.22 12.84 -0.74
N LEU A 25 -0.79 13.06 0.45
CA LEU A 25 -1.58 14.26 0.75
C LEU A 25 -0.69 15.47 1.05
N ALA A 26 0.51 15.26 1.59
CA ALA A 26 1.46 16.33 1.90
C ALA A 26 2.04 16.97 0.63
N ASP A 27 2.26 16.19 -0.43
CA ASP A 27 2.72 16.68 -1.73
C ASP A 27 1.90 16.08 -2.88
N THR A 28 0.70 16.64 -3.04
CA THR A 28 -0.25 16.21 -4.07
C THR A 28 0.26 16.46 -5.49
N GLY A 29 1.13 17.47 -5.70
CA GLY A 29 1.72 17.78 -7.00
C GLY A 29 2.67 16.67 -7.46
N THR A 30 3.61 16.29 -6.59
CA THR A 30 4.51 15.16 -6.84
C THR A 30 3.74 13.86 -6.98
N PHE A 31 2.77 13.59 -6.10
CA PHE A 31 1.96 12.37 -6.18
C PHE A 31 1.18 12.27 -7.50
N ARG A 32 0.54 13.36 -7.94
CA ARG A 32 -0.13 13.41 -9.25
C ARG A 32 0.86 13.14 -10.38
N GLY A 33 2.02 13.81 -10.39
CA GLY A 33 3.05 13.58 -11.40
C GLY A 33 3.54 12.12 -11.45
N GLN A 34 3.81 11.52 -10.28
CA GLN A 34 4.21 10.12 -10.17
C GLN A 34 3.14 9.18 -10.71
N LEU A 35 1.87 9.45 -10.42
CA LEU A 35 0.75 8.60 -10.81
C LEU A 35 0.47 8.67 -12.32
N TYR A 36 0.52 9.85 -12.92
CA TYR A 36 0.42 10.02 -14.38
C TYR A 36 1.64 9.49 -15.12
N ASN A 37 2.77 9.32 -14.44
CA ASN A 37 3.94 8.67 -15.02
C ASN A 37 3.90 7.12 -14.93
N GLN A 38 2.89 6.54 -14.26
CA GLN A 38 2.71 5.09 -14.26
C GLN A 38 2.23 4.58 -15.62
N ALA A 39 2.26 3.26 -15.82
CA ALA A 39 1.75 2.62 -17.02
C ALA A 39 0.22 2.44 -17.00
N PHE A 40 -0.51 3.42 -16.46
CA PHE A 40 -1.97 3.44 -16.38
C PHE A 40 -2.56 4.41 -17.42
N PRO A 41 -3.78 4.16 -17.92
CA PRO A 41 -4.55 5.18 -18.61
C PRO A 41 -4.71 6.44 -17.74
N HIS A 42 -4.70 7.62 -18.35
CA HIS A 42 -4.81 8.89 -17.62
C HIS A 42 -6.10 8.99 -16.78
N GLU A 43 -7.20 8.40 -17.25
CA GLU A 43 -8.47 8.32 -16.51
C GLU A 43 -8.33 7.49 -15.23
N MET A 44 -7.62 6.36 -15.31
CA MET A 44 -7.31 5.52 -14.15
C MET A 44 -6.39 6.26 -13.18
N ALA A 45 -5.40 6.99 -13.68
CA ALA A 45 -4.54 7.83 -12.83
C ALA A 45 -5.35 8.92 -12.11
N ALA A 46 -6.31 9.56 -12.78
CA ALA A 46 -7.19 10.55 -12.16
C ALA A 46 -8.07 9.93 -11.05
N LEU A 47 -8.59 8.72 -11.27
CA LEU A 47 -9.36 7.99 -10.24
C LEU A 47 -8.48 7.61 -9.05
N LEU A 48 -7.32 7.01 -9.31
CA LEU A 48 -6.38 6.54 -8.29
C LEU A 48 -5.81 7.70 -7.44
N PHE A 49 -5.74 8.91 -8.00
CA PHE A 49 -5.30 10.09 -7.26
C PHE A 49 -6.17 10.35 -6.02
N TYR A 50 -7.48 10.13 -6.12
CA TYR A 50 -8.40 10.25 -4.98
C TYR A 50 -8.59 8.93 -4.25
N ALA A 51 -8.70 7.83 -5.00
CA ALA A 51 -9.01 6.52 -4.43
C ALA A 51 -7.88 5.97 -3.56
N LEU A 52 -6.60 6.16 -3.92
CA LEU A 52 -5.48 5.62 -3.15
C LEU A 52 -5.40 6.22 -1.74
N PRO A 53 -5.29 7.55 -1.54
CA PRO A 53 -5.25 8.09 -0.18
C PRO A 53 -6.52 7.77 0.62
N ALA A 54 -7.69 7.77 -0.03
CA ALA A 54 -8.96 7.46 0.64
C ALA A 54 -9.03 6.02 1.14
N THR A 55 -8.62 5.05 0.31
CA THR A 55 -8.61 3.63 0.68
C THR A 55 -7.53 3.30 1.71
N GLU A 56 -6.39 3.98 1.66
CA GLU A 56 -5.32 3.86 2.66
C GLU A 56 -5.78 4.37 4.04
N LEU A 57 -6.38 5.56 4.10
CA LEU A 57 -6.95 6.10 5.34
C LEU A 57 -8.13 5.26 5.84
N GLY A 58 -8.98 4.75 4.94
CA GLY A 58 -10.04 3.82 5.27
C GLY A 58 -9.50 2.53 5.90
N THR A 59 -8.39 2.00 5.36
CA THR A 59 -7.71 0.83 5.92
C THR A 59 -7.19 1.10 7.33
N VAL A 60 -6.58 2.28 7.56
CA VAL A 60 -6.16 2.70 8.91
C VAL A 60 -7.35 2.73 9.87
N ALA A 61 -8.44 3.39 9.48
CA ALA A 61 -9.63 3.47 10.32
C ALA A 61 -10.17 2.09 10.70
N LEU A 62 -10.22 1.15 9.74
CA LEU A 62 -10.68 -0.22 10.01
C LEU A 62 -9.74 -0.99 10.95
N LEU A 63 -8.42 -0.82 10.81
CA LEU A 63 -7.41 -1.50 11.63
C LEU A 63 -7.39 -1.01 13.09
N LEU A 64 -7.77 0.24 13.35
CA LEU A 64 -7.73 0.82 14.70
C LEU A 64 -8.79 0.24 15.65
N PHE A 65 -9.95 -0.19 15.15
CA PHE A 65 -11.02 -0.70 15.99
C PHE A 65 -11.08 -2.23 15.99
N SER A 66 -11.09 -2.84 17.17
CA SER A 66 -11.09 -4.31 17.32
C SER A 66 -12.30 -5.00 16.66
N LYS A 67 -13.43 -4.29 16.47
CA LYS A 67 -14.62 -4.82 15.79
C LYS A 67 -14.47 -4.86 14.26
N THR A 68 -13.69 -3.95 13.69
CA THR A 68 -13.50 -3.81 12.23
C THR A 68 -12.14 -4.28 11.75
N GLU A 69 -11.22 -4.61 12.67
CA GLU A 69 -9.83 -4.99 12.39
C GLU A 69 -9.73 -6.07 11.32
N ARG A 70 -10.59 -7.10 11.38
CA ARG A 70 -10.58 -8.17 10.38
C ARG A 70 -10.88 -7.68 8.97
N TYR A 71 -11.82 -6.73 8.82
CA TYR A 71 -12.10 -6.11 7.53
C TYR A 71 -10.94 -5.22 7.07
N GLY A 72 -10.29 -4.50 8.00
CA GLY A 72 -9.08 -3.72 7.71
C GLY A 72 -7.92 -4.62 7.25
N LEU A 73 -7.75 -5.77 7.87
CA LEU A 73 -6.75 -6.77 7.47
C LEU A 73 -7.05 -7.37 6.09
N LEU A 74 -8.31 -7.69 5.78
CA LEU A 74 -8.72 -8.17 4.45
C LEU A 74 -8.53 -7.11 3.37
N LEU A 75 -8.91 -5.86 3.64
CA LEU A 75 -8.67 -4.74 2.72
C LEU A 75 -7.17 -4.50 2.52
N SER A 76 -6.39 -4.54 3.60
CA SER A 76 -4.94 -4.42 3.55
C SER A 76 -4.30 -5.53 2.72
N LEU A 77 -4.76 -6.79 2.88
CA LEU A 77 -4.30 -7.92 2.09
C LEU A 77 -4.56 -7.68 0.59
N PHE A 78 -5.76 -7.24 0.24
CA PHE A 78 -6.12 -6.92 -1.14
C PHE A 78 -5.22 -5.81 -1.72
N LEU A 79 -5.03 -4.71 -1.00
CA LEU A 79 -4.17 -3.60 -1.45
C LEU A 79 -2.71 -4.04 -1.64
N LEU A 80 -2.17 -4.82 -0.69
CA LEU A 80 -0.81 -5.33 -0.76
C LEU A 80 -0.63 -6.33 -1.91
N LEU A 81 -1.61 -7.19 -2.18
CA LEU A 81 -1.59 -8.10 -3.33
C LEU A 81 -1.64 -7.33 -4.64
N ALA A 82 -2.59 -6.40 -4.79
CA ALA A 82 -2.71 -5.58 -5.99
C ALA A 82 -1.42 -4.80 -6.31
N PHE A 83 -0.75 -4.26 -5.27
CA PHE A 83 0.52 -3.56 -5.47
C PHE A 83 1.68 -4.53 -5.76
N THR A 84 1.68 -5.73 -5.17
CA THR A 84 2.64 -6.79 -5.50
C THR A 84 2.55 -7.17 -6.97
N ASP A 85 1.34 -7.45 -7.44
CA ASP A 85 1.08 -7.83 -8.83
C ASP A 85 1.53 -6.72 -9.79
N TYR A 86 1.22 -5.46 -9.45
CA TYR A 86 1.71 -4.33 -10.22
C TYR A 86 3.23 -4.26 -10.32
N ILE A 87 3.94 -4.38 -9.19
CA ILE A 87 5.42 -4.39 -9.18
C ILE A 87 5.96 -5.58 -9.99
N ALA A 88 5.35 -6.77 -9.87
CA ALA A 88 5.74 -7.96 -10.61
C ALA A 88 5.59 -7.76 -12.13
N LEU A 89 4.50 -7.12 -12.60
CA LEU A 89 4.31 -6.77 -14.00
C LEU A 89 5.35 -5.77 -14.51
N VAL A 90 5.70 -4.76 -13.69
CA VAL A 90 6.76 -3.80 -14.02
C VAL A 90 8.12 -4.50 -14.17
N LEU A 91 8.50 -5.36 -13.22
CA LEU A 91 9.75 -6.12 -13.25
C LEU A 91 9.77 -7.20 -14.35
N GLY A 92 8.59 -7.73 -14.72
CA GLY A 92 8.41 -8.65 -15.83
C GLY A 92 8.41 -7.98 -17.22
N HIS A 93 8.64 -6.66 -17.28
CA HIS A 93 8.66 -5.89 -18.53
C HIS A 93 7.37 -5.99 -19.37
N PHE A 94 6.21 -6.15 -18.72
CA PHE A 94 4.91 -6.16 -19.41
C PHE A 94 4.51 -4.79 -19.97
N PHE A 95 5.14 -3.71 -19.50
CA PHE A 95 4.87 -2.36 -19.95
C PHE A 95 5.96 -1.84 -20.90
N PRO A 96 5.63 -0.92 -21.82
CA PRO A 96 6.59 -0.37 -22.80
C PRO A 96 7.78 0.38 -22.16
N ARG A 97 7.65 0.79 -20.91
CA ARG A 97 8.68 1.48 -20.12
C ARG A 97 8.55 1.13 -18.66
N VAL A 98 9.65 1.23 -17.92
CA VAL A 98 9.65 1.12 -16.46
C VAL A 98 9.26 2.47 -15.86
N PRO A 99 8.12 2.59 -15.15
CA PRO A 99 7.72 3.85 -14.54
C PRO A 99 8.59 4.19 -13.33
N CYS A 100 8.51 5.44 -12.86
CA CYS A 100 9.11 5.80 -11.57
C CYS A 100 8.35 5.15 -10.41
N SER A 101 9.03 4.89 -9.29
CA SER A 101 8.35 4.37 -8.10
C SER A 101 7.48 5.47 -7.46
N CYS A 102 6.25 5.14 -7.10
CA CYS A 102 5.38 6.02 -6.30
C CYS A 102 5.67 5.84 -4.79
N GLY A 103 5.47 6.88 -3.97
CA GLY A 103 5.34 6.71 -2.50
C GLY A 103 6.26 7.53 -1.59
N GLY A 104 6.55 8.80 -1.90
CA GLY A 104 7.34 9.66 -1.00
C GLY A 104 8.78 9.16 -0.83
N ILE A 105 9.26 8.94 0.39
CA ILE A 105 10.62 8.38 0.65
C ILE A 105 10.75 6.99 0.01
N LEU A 106 9.65 6.22 -0.05
CA LEU A 106 9.67 4.93 -0.72
C LEU A 106 9.93 5.09 -2.22
N SER A 107 9.64 6.23 -2.85
CA SER A 107 9.95 6.44 -4.28
C SER A 107 11.44 6.33 -4.63
N HIS A 108 12.34 6.45 -3.63
CA HIS A 108 13.78 6.25 -3.81
C HIS A 108 14.22 4.78 -3.76
N MET A 109 13.33 3.86 -3.37
CA MET A 109 13.63 2.43 -3.43
C MET A 109 13.51 1.93 -4.87
N GLY A 110 14.44 1.08 -5.31
CA GLY A 110 14.31 0.38 -6.58
C GLY A 110 13.14 -0.62 -6.56
N TRP A 111 12.57 -0.92 -7.73
CA TRP A 111 11.41 -1.83 -7.87
C TRP A 111 11.59 -3.20 -7.18
N LYS A 112 12.79 -3.78 -7.25
CA LYS A 112 13.09 -5.06 -6.56
C LYS A 112 13.02 -4.93 -5.03
N THR A 113 13.55 -3.84 -4.49
CA THR A 113 13.50 -3.56 -3.05
C THR A 113 12.06 -3.30 -2.59
N HIS A 114 11.29 -2.58 -3.40
CA HIS A 114 9.85 -2.39 -3.18
C HIS A 114 9.09 -3.71 -3.12
N LEU A 115 9.36 -4.62 -4.06
CA LEU A 115 8.73 -5.93 -4.09
C LEU A 115 9.00 -6.69 -2.79
N LEU A 116 10.27 -6.75 -2.36
CA LEU A 116 10.66 -7.43 -1.11
C LEU A 116 10.00 -6.79 0.11
N PHE A 117 9.97 -5.45 0.18
CA PHE A 117 9.29 -4.72 1.25
C PHE A 117 7.80 -5.09 1.29
N ASN A 118 7.12 -5.08 0.15
CA ASN A 118 5.70 -5.36 0.04
C ASN A 118 5.37 -6.84 0.36
N ILE A 119 6.22 -7.78 -0.05
CA ILE A 119 6.13 -9.20 0.35
C ILE A 119 6.29 -9.34 1.87
N GLY A 120 7.20 -8.59 2.49
CA GLY A 120 7.33 -8.55 3.95
C GLY A 120 6.04 -8.08 4.63
N CYS A 121 5.43 -7.00 4.12
CA CYS A 121 4.14 -6.52 4.61
C CYS A 121 3.00 -7.52 4.40
N LEU A 122 2.98 -8.25 3.28
CA LEU A 122 2.05 -9.36 3.04
C LEU A 122 2.19 -10.45 4.10
N ALA A 123 3.42 -10.85 4.42
CA ALA A 123 3.66 -11.85 5.46
C ALA A 123 3.18 -11.39 6.84
N ILE A 124 3.39 -10.11 7.18
CA ILE A 124 2.89 -9.49 8.42
C ILE A 124 1.35 -9.51 8.45
N ASN A 125 0.71 -9.14 7.35
CA ASN A 125 -0.75 -9.16 7.23
C ASN A 125 -1.30 -10.59 7.37
N GLY A 126 -0.74 -11.56 6.63
CA GLY A 126 -1.14 -12.96 6.71
C GLY A 126 -0.98 -13.54 8.11
N TYR A 127 0.10 -13.21 8.81
CA TYR A 127 0.28 -13.58 10.21
C TYR A 127 -0.81 -12.98 11.10
N ALA A 128 -1.17 -11.71 10.92
CA ALA A 128 -2.22 -11.04 11.68
C ALA A 128 -3.63 -11.61 11.41
N LEU A 129 -3.86 -12.18 10.21
CA LEU A 129 -5.14 -12.74 9.77
C LEU A 129 -5.41 -14.17 10.30
N ARG A 130 -4.43 -14.78 10.98
CA ARG A 130 -4.55 -16.15 11.51
C ARG A 130 -5.79 -16.31 12.42
N PRO A 131 -6.46 -17.47 12.39
CA PRO A 131 -7.48 -17.79 13.38
C PRO A 131 -6.86 -17.76 14.79
N LYS A 132 -7.58 -17.17 15.75
CA LYS A 132 -7.17 -17.05 17.15
C LYS A 132 -7.74 -18.17 18.00
#